data_AF-Q7U6L3-F1
#
_entry.id   AF-Q7U6L3-F1
#
_cell.length_a   1.000
_cell.length_b   1.000
_cell.length_c   1.000
_cell.angle_alpha   90.00
_cell.angle_beta   90.00
_cell.angle_gamma   90.00
#
_symmetry.space_group_name_H-M   'P 1'
#
loop_
_entity.id
_entity.type
_entity.pdbx_description
1 polymer ?
#
loop_
_entity_poly.entity_id
_entity_poly.type
_entity_poly.pdbx_seq_one_letter_code
_entity_poly.pdbx_strand_id
1 'polypeptide(L)' 'MFQKFPALRRVSIYMVLSYVALTLVNNSPLDLDNMWVVYLPMFITVYVFSRWLDSRFNQG' A
#
# COMPACT_ATOMS: atom_id res chain seq x y z
N MET A 1 18.29 -1.10 -10.57
CA MET A 1 18.91 -0.70 -9.28
C MET A 1 18.28 -1.40 -8.06
N PHE A 2 16.96 -1.60 -8.02
CA PHE A 2 16.24 -2.23 -6.89
C PHE A 2 16.35 -3.76 -6.75
N GLN A 3 16.83 -4.49 -7.77
CA GLN A 3 17.07 -5.94 -7.66
C GLN A 3 18.17 -6.30 -6.64
N LYS A 4 19.09 -5.38 -6.33
CA LYS A 4 20.20 -5.63 -5.40
C LYS A 4 19.80 -5.56 -3.92
N PHE A 5 18.65 -4.96 -3.60
CA PHE A 5 18.20 -4.76 -2.21
C PHE A 5 16.72 -5.10 -2.06
N PRO A 6 16.37 -6.38 -1.86
CA PRO A 6 14.98 -6.84 -1.80
C PRO A 6 14.20 -6.19 -0.65
N ALA A 7 14.86 -5.88 0.46
CA ALA A 7 14.25 -5.12 1.57
C ALA A 7 13.87 -3.70 1.15
N LEU A 8 14.76 -2.98 0.45
CA LEU A 8 14.49 -1.62 -0.01
C LEU A 8 13.33 -1.57 -1.00
N ARG A 9 13.24 -2.55 -1.92
CA ARG A 9 12.12 -2.69 -2.85
C ARG A 9 10.80 -2.90 -2.11
N ARG A 10 10.76 -3.81 -1.13
CA ARG A 10 9.56 -4.06 -0.32
C ARG A 10 9.10 -2.81 0.44
N VAL A 11 10.02 -2.14 1.12
CA VAL A 11 9.70 -0.94 1.89
C VAL A 11 9.21 0.18 0.98
N SER A 12 9.85 0.39 -0.17
CA SER A 12 9.43 1.42 -1.12
C SER A 12 8.04 1.14 -1.73
N ILE A 13 7.75 -0.11 -2.12
CA ILE A 13 6.42 -0.50 -2.59
C ILE A 13 5.35 -0.22 -1.52
N TYR A 14 5.59 -0.66 -0.29
CA TYR A 14 4.67 -0.42 0.83
C TYR A 14 4.46 1.06 1.09
N MET A 15 5.54 1.84 1.12
CA MET A 15 5.49 3.27 1.41
C MET A 15 4.68 4.02 0.37
N VAL A 16 4.95 3.79 -0.92
CA VAL A 16 4.25 4.45 -2.03
C VAL A 16 2.76 4.08 -2.02
N LEU A 17 2.42 2.79 -1.92
CA LEU A 17 1.03 2.35 -1.92
C LEU A 17 0.26 2.86 -0.70
N SER A 18 0.87 2.83 0.49
CA SER A 18 0.24 3.35 1.71
C SER A 18 -0.01 4.85 1.61
N TYR A 19 0.97 5.60 1.11
CA TYR A 19 0.84 7.06 0.95
C TYR A 19 -0.25 7.43 -0.05
N VAL A 20 -0.32 6.75 -1.19
CA VAL A 20 -1.38 6.96 -2.18
C VAL A 20 -2.75 6.63 -1.59
N ALA A 21 -2.90 5.49 -0.92
CA ALA A 21 -4.17 5.09 -0.33
C ALA A 21 -4.65 6.08 0.75
N LEU A 22 -3.76 6.51 1.65
CA LEU A 22 -4.05 7.52 2.67
C LEU A 22 -4.45 8.86 2.05
N THR A 23 -3.74 9.29 1.00
CA THR A 23 -4.05 10.55 0.32
C THR A 23 -5.45 10.49 -0.32
N LEU A 24 -5.80 9.37 -0.95
CA LEU A 24 -7.13 9.20 -1.54
C LEU A 24 -8.24 9.21 -0.48
N VAL A 25 -8.07 8.49 0.63
CA VAL A 25 -9.07 8.44 1.70
C VAL A 25 -9.21 9.80 2.38
N ASN A 26 -8.11 10.45 2.75
CA ASN A 26 -8.14 11.69 3.52
C ASN A 26 -8.57 12.92 2.71
N ASN A 27 -8.53 12.85 1.38
CA ASN A 27 -9.04 13.90 0.50
C ASN A 27 -10.37 13.53 -0.15
N SER A 28 -10.95 12.38 0.20
CA SER A 28 -12.29 12.02 -0.21
C SER A 28 -13.33 12.73 0.67
N PRO A 29 -14.56 12.92 0.19
CA PRO A 29 -15.66 13.43 1.02
C PRO A 29 -16.21 12.38 2.00
N LEU A 30 -15.51 11.27 2.23
CA LEU A 30 -15.93 10.24 3.20
C LEU A 30 -15.77 10.78 4.62
N ASP A 31 -16.88 11.18 5.21
CA ASP A 31 -16.97 11.58 6.62
C ASP A 31 -17.87 10.58 7.36
N LEU A 32 -17.27 9.48 7.79
CA LEU A 32 -17.95 8.43 8.54
C LEU A 32 -17.61 8.58 10.02
N ASP A 33 -18.63 8.48 10.89
CA ASP A 33 -18.46 8.44 12.35
C ASP A 33 -17.41 7.41 12.79
N ASN A 34 -17.31 6.31 12.04
CA ASN A 34 -16.31 5.27 12.26
C ASN A 34 -15.45 5.02 11.01
N MET A 35 -14.41 5.85 10.84
CA MET A 35 -13.44 5.70 9.76
C MET A 35 -12.65 4.37 9.79
N TRP A 36 -12.66 3.59 10.89
CA TRP A 36 -12.01 2.27 10.90
C TRP A 36 -12.55 1.33 9.83
N VAL A 37 -13.83 1.49 9.47
CA VAL A 37 -14.48 0.71 8.41
C VAL A 37 -13.84 0.97 7.04
N VAL A 38 -13.18 2.12 6.86
CA VAL A 38 -12.43 2.45 5.63
C VAL A 38 -10.95 2.13 5.80
N TYR A 39 -10.32 2.56 6.90
CA TYR A 39 -8.87 2.37 7.08
C TYR A 39 -8.46 0.90 7.18
N LEU A 40 -9.23 0.06 7.88
CA LEU A 40 -8.90 -1.35 8.05
C LEU A 40 -8.85 -2.12 6.71
N PRO A 41 -9.90 -2.10 5.87
CA PRO A 41 -9.82 -2.73 4.56
C PRO A 41 -8.82 -2.03 3.62
N MET A 42 -8.61 -0.72 3.75
CA MET A 42 -7.58 0.00 3.00
C MET A 42 -6.19 -0.58 3.27
N PHE A 43 -5.79 -0.72 4.53
CA PHE A 43 -4.47 -1.28 4.88
C PHE A 43 -4.31 -2.75 4.48
N ILE A 44 -5.38 -3.56 4.60
CA ILE A 44 -5.37 -4.94 4.09
C ILE A 44 -5.14 -4.95 2.57
N THR A 45 -5.84 -4.08 1.84
CA THR A 45 -5.69 -3.96 0.38
C THR A 45 -4.27 -3.56 0.01
N VAL A 46 -3.70 -2.54 0.68
CA VAL A 46 -2.31 -2.12 0.49
C VAL A 46 -1.35 -3.28 0.76
N TYR A 47 -1.55 -4.05 1.83
CA TYR A 47 -0.70 -5.20 2.17
C TYR A 47 -0.70 -6.26 1.07
N VAL A 48 -1.90 -6.68 0.63
CA VAL A 48 -2.06 -7.72 -0.39
C VAL A 48 -1.48 -7.26 -1.72
N PHE A 49 -1.77 -6.03 -2.16
CA PHE A 49 -1.23 -5.48 -3.40
C PHE A 49 0.28 -5.28 -3.35
N SER A 50 0.82 -4.81 -2.23
CA SER A 50 2.26 -4.65 -2.05
C SER A 50 2.98 -5.99 -2.19
N ARG A 51 2.43 -7.05 -1.59
CA ARG A 51 3.01 -8.40 -1.67
C ARG A 51 2.87 -9.01 -3.06
N TRP A 52 1.73 -8.79 -3.71
CA TRP A 52 1.53 -9.20 -5.10
C TRP A 52 2.53 -8.51 -6.03
N LEU A 53 2.69 -7.18 -5.95
CA LEU A 53 3.66 -6.43 -6.75
C LEU A 53 5.09 -6.90 -6.50
N ASP A 54 5.53 -7.01 -5.24
CA ASP A 54 6.87 -7.50 -4.93
C ASP A 54 7.12 -8.89 -5.53
N SER A 55 6.11 -9.77 -5.53
CA SER A 55 6.22 -11.11 -6.14
C SER A 55 6.38 -11.06 -7.66
N ARG A 56 5.76 -10.09 -8.36
CA ARG A 56 5.91 -9.90 -9.81
C ARG A 56 7.31 -9.41 -10.16
N PHE A 57 7.90 -8.56 -9.33
CA PHE A 57 9.28 -8.10 -9.48
C PHE A 57 10.34 -9.13 -9.08
N ASN A 58 9.94 -10.22 -8.42
CA ASN A 58 10.84 -11.29 -8.01
C ASN A 58 10.85 -12.49 -8.98
N GLN A 59 9.98 -12.48 -9.99
CA GLN A 59 9.86 -13.53 -11.02
C GLN A 59 10.67 -13.22 -12.29
N GLY A 60 11.57 -12.22 -12.25
CA GLY A 60 12.42 -11.80 -13.38
C GLY A 60 13.87 -11.57 -12.99
#